data_AF-A0A9P7K2C1-F1
#
_entry.id   AF-A0A9P7K2C1-F1
#
_cell.length_a   1.000
_cell.length_b   1.000
_cell.length_c   1.000
_cell.angle_alpha   90.00
_cell.angle_beta   90.00
_cell.angle_gamma   90.00
#
_symmetry.space_group_name_H-M   'P 1'
#
loop_
_entity.id
_entity.type
_entity.pdbx_description
1 polymer ?
#
loop_
_entity_poly.entity_id
_entity_poly.type
_entity_poly.pdbx_seq_one_letter_code
_entity_poly.pdbx_strand_id
1 'polypeptide(L)'
;MTYVDNIAASSIYDLNGHRTFTFAGTDTTSNALARTLYLLSSHPKVQSMLRDEIREARESGNGLGELDYDELNALPFLDAVCRETLR
;
A
#
# COMPACT_ATOMS: atom_id res chain seq x y z
N MET A 1 -21.91 -39.99 3.64
CA MET A 1 -21.67 -39.12 2.48
C MET A 1 -21.76 -37.63 2.83
N THR A 2 -22.69 -37.21 3.69
CA THR A 2 -23.00 -35.79 3.95
C THR A 2 -21.97 -34.95 4.72
N TYR A 3 -21.06 -35.54 5.50
CA TYR A 3 -20.11 -34.79 6.34
C TYR A 3 -18.88 -34.30 5.56
N VAL A 4 -18.33 -35.14 4.68
CA VAL A 4 -17.20 -34.79 3.81
C VAL A 4 -17.59 -33.75 2.75
N ASP A 5 -18.81 -33.81 2.22
CA ASP A 5 -19.34 -32.81 1.30
C ASP A 5 -19.50 -31.43 1.97
N ASN A 6 -19.86 -31.41 3.26
CA ASN A 6 -20.02 -30.17 4.02
C ASN A 6 -18.68 -29.51 4.39
N ILE A 7 -17.64 -30.31 4.69
CA ILE A 7 -16.27 -29.81 4.91
C ILE A 7 -15.68 -29.26 3.61
N ALA A 8 -15.87 -29.96 2.48
CA ALA A 8 -15.44 -29.49 1.18
C ALA A 8 -16.15 -28.19 0.79
N ALA A 9 -17.47 -28.10 1.00
CA ALA A 9 -18.22 -26.87 0.79
C ALA A 9 -17.71 -25.73 1.68
N SER A 10 -17.53 -25.95 2.98
CA SER A 10 -17.00 -24.96 3.93
C SER A 10 -15.62 -24.45 3.54
N SER A 11 -14.71 -25.35 3.12
CA SER A 11 -13.36 -24.98 2.66
C SER A 11 -13.40 -24.17 1.36
N ILE A 12 -14.32 -24.48 0.44
CA ILE A 12 -14.51 -23.72 -0.80
C ILE A 12 -15.06 -22.32 -0.50
N TYR A 13 -16.01 -22.17 0.43
CA TYR A 13 -16.53 -20.86 0.85
C TYR A 13 -15.44 -20.01 1.51
N ASP A 14 -14.60 -20.62 2.34
CA ASP A 14 -13.46 -19.94 2.97
C ASP A 14 -12.42 -19.48 1.93
N LEU A 15 -12.05 -20.38 1.00
CA LEU A 15 -11.19 -20.06 -0.15
C LEU A 15 -11.80 -18.96 -1.05
N ASN A 16 -13.13 -18.94 -1.23
CA ASN A 16 -13.82 -17.87 -1.95
C ASN A 16 -13.70 -16.53 -1.22
N GLY A 17 -13.93 -16.52 0.09
CA GLY A 17 -13.81 -15.31 0.92
C GLY A 17 -12.41 -14.69 0.84
N HIS A 18 -11.37 -15.51 1.00
CA HIS A 18 -9.98 -15.07 0.86
C HIS A 18 -9.67 -14.52 -0.55
N ARG A 19 -10.16 -15.18 -1.61
CA ARG A 19 -9.94 -14.72 -2.99
C ARG A 19 -10.63 -13.40 -3.28
N THR A 20 -11.86 -13.23 -2.83
CA THR A 20 -12.60 -11.98 -3.00
C THR A 20 -11.93 -10.82 -2.27
N PHE A 21 -11.44 -11.04 -1.04
CA PHE A 21 -10.72 -10.02 -0.28
C PHE A 21 -9.42 -9.60 -0.98
N THR A 22 -8.60 -10.56 -1.41
CA THR A 22 -7.34 -10.27 -2.14
C THR A 22 -7.61 -9.55 -3.46
N PHE A 23 -8.61 -9.97 -4.22
CA PHE A 23 -8.94 -9.35 -5.50
C PHE A 23 -9.45 -7.92 -5.32
N ALA A 24 -10.40 -7.70 -4.41
CA ALA A 24 -10.92 -6.35 -4.11
C ALA A 24 -9.82 -5.42 -3.55
N GLY A 25 -8.93 -5.95 -2.71
CA GLY A 25 -7.76 -5.22 -2.21
C GLY A 25 -6.77 -4.88 -3.33
N THR A 26 -6.58 -5.78 -4.30
CA THR A 26 -5.67 -5.55 -5.43
C THR A 26 -6.16 -4.44 -6.34
N ASP A 27 -7.43 -4.45 -6.74
CA ASP A 27 -7.98 -3.41 -7.62
C ASP A 27 -7.94 -2.02 -6.97
N THR A 28 -8.29 -1.93 -5.69
CA THR A 28 -8.27 -0.66 -4.94
C THR A 28 -6.85 -0.13 -4.71
N THR A 29 -5.91 -0.99 -4.28
CA THR A 29 -4.51 -0.59 -4.07
C THR A 29 -3.80 -0.25 -5.36
N SER A 30 -4.02 -1.01 -6.44
CA SER A 30 -3.43 -0.74 -7.76
C SER A 30 -3.93 0.58 -8.32
N ASN A 31 -5.23 0.87 -8.19
CA ASN A 31 -5.78 2.15 -8.62
C ASN A 31 -5.26 3.33 -7.79
N ALA A 32 -5.14 3.16 -6.47
CA ALA A 32 -4.56 4.17 -5.59
C ALA A 32 -3.10 4.47 -5.99
N LEU A 33 -2.26 3.45 -6.18
CA LEU A 33 -0.88 3.61 -6.62
C LEU A 33 -0.78 4.27 -8.00
N ALA A 34 -1.61 3.86 -8.96
CA ALA A 34 -1.66 4.47 -10.28
C ALA A 34 -2.00 5.98 -10.18
N ARG A 35 -2.97 6.35 -9.34
CA ARG A 35 -3.35 7.74 -9.09
C ARG A 35 -2.22 8.51 -8.40
N THR A 36 -1.54 7.93 -7.41
CA THR A 36 -0.35 8.55 -6.78
C THR A 36 0.71 8.88 -7.82
N LEU A 37 1.08 7.90 -8.65
CA LEU A 37 2.12 8.07 -9.67
C LEU A 37 1.71 9.10 -10.72
N TYR A 38 0.44 9.11 -11.13
CA TYR A 38 -0.11 10.11 -12.04
C TYR A 38 -0.02 11.53 -11.46
N LEU A 39 -0.44 11.72 -10.20
CA LEU A 39 -0.36 13.01 -9.53
C LEU A 39 1.08 13.49 -9.36
N LEU A 40 1.99 12.61 -8.94
CA LEU A 40 3.41 12.95 -8.78
C LEU A 40 4.07 13.31 -10.11
N SER A 41 3.79 12.56 -11.18
CA SER A 41 4.32 12.87 -12.52
C SER A 41 3.79 14.20 -13.09
N SER A 42 2.55 14.55 -12.75
CA SER A 42 1.94 15.84 -13.14
C SER A 42 2.42 17.02 -12.28
N HIS A 43 3.01 16.76 -11.11
CA HIS A 43 3.51 17.79 -10.19
C HIS A 43 4.99 17.54 -9.81
N PRO A 44 5.95 17.84 -10.71
CA PRO A 44 7.37 17.55 -10.49
C PRO A 44 7.95 18.16 -9.21
N LYS A 45 7.45 19.33 -8.79
CA LYS A 45 7.85 19.97 -7.53
C LYS A 45 7.48 19.11 -6.32
N VAL A 46 6.25 18.60 -6.27
CA VAL A 46 5.77 17.70 -5.20
C VAL A 46 6.57 16.41 -5.21
N GLN A 47 6.85 15.86 -6.39
CA GLN A 47 7.69 14.67 -6.54
C GLN A 47 9.11 14.88 -6.01
N SER A 48 9.73 16.05 -6.26
CA SER A 48 11.05 16.38 -5.71
C SER A 48 10.99 16.46 -4.20
N MET A 49 10.05 17.22 -3.64
CA MET A 49 9.92 17.39 -2.19
C MET A 49 9.72 16.04 -1.47
N LEU A 50 8.89 15.15 -2.01
CA LEU A 50 8.69 13.82 -1.46
C LEU A 50 9.96 12.97 -1.53
N ARG A 51 10.71 13.06 -2.64
CA ARG A 51 11.96 12.34 -2.80
C ARG A 51 13.02 12.84 -1.81
N ASP A 52 13.07 14.14 -1.58
CA ASP A 52 14.01 14.76 -0.66
C ASP A 52 13.71 14.32 0.78
N GLU A 53 12.44 14.34 1.21
CA GLU A 53 12.02 13.82 2.53
C GLU A 53 12.44 12.35 2.73
N ILE A 54 12.19 11.48 1.73
CA ILE A 54 12.55 10.05 1.83
C ILE A 54 14.07 9.85 1.89
N ARG A 55 14.84 10.69 1.18
CA ARG A 55 16.31 10.62 1.18
C ARG A 55 16.88 11.07 2.51
N GLU A 56 16.43 12.21 3.02
CA GLU A 56 16.83 12.73 4.32
C GLU A 56 16.52 11.73 5.44
N ALA A 57 15.36 11.09 5.38
CA ALA A 57 15.00 10.03 6.33
C ALA A 57 15.95 8.83 6.25
N ARG A 58 16.29 8.35 5.04
CA ARG A 58 17.24 7.24 4.85
C ARG A 58 18.64 7.56 5.33
N GLU A 59 19.08 8.80 5.18
CA GLU A 59 20.39 9.27 5.64
C GLU A 59 20.43 9.46 7.16
N SER A 60 19.30 9.85 7.76
CA SER A 60 19.17 10.09 9.21
C SER A 60 18.90 8.83 10.03
N GLY A 61 18.48 7.74 9.39
CA GLY A 61 18.14 6.47 10.03
C GLY A 61 19.35 5.71 10.58
N ASN A 62 19.12 4.42 10.87
CA ASN A 62 20.08 3.47 11.46
C ASN A 62 21.34 3.14 10.60
N GLY A 63 21.65 3.93 9.56
CA GLY A 63 22.87 3.84 8.76
C GLY A 63 22.88 2.68 7.75
N LEU A 64 21.81 1.88 7.67
CA LEU A 64 21.66 0.79 6.71
C LEU A 64 21.01 1.24 5.39
N GLY A 65 20.56 2.50 5.31
CA GLY A 65 19.91 3.07 4.13
C GLY A 65 18.49 2.53 3.87
N GLU A 66 17.95 1.74 4.80
CA GLU A 66 16.58 1.24 4.81
C GLU A 66 15.79 1.94 5.91
N LEU A 67 14.53 2.27 5.61
CA LEU A 67 13.58 2.78 6.59
C LEU A 67 12.77 1.61 7.11
N ASP A 68 12.63 1.48 8.42
CA ASP A 68 11.66 0.57 9.00
C ASP A 68 10.22 1.08 8.79
N TYR A 69 9.23 0.26 9.17
CA TYR A 69 7.83 0.60 8.96
C TYR A 69 7.41 1.84 9.75
N ASP A 70 7.89 2.00 10.98
CA ASP A 70 7.51 3.11 11.85
C ASP A 70 8.16 4.41 11.38
N GLU A 71 9.43 4.35 10.95
CA GLU A 71 10.15 5.46 10.33
C GLU A 71 9.48 5.92 9.04
N LEU A 72 9.05 4.99 8.18
CA LEU A 72 8.36 5.30 6.92
C LEU A 72 6.98 5.93 7.19
N ASN A 73 6.24 5.41 8.16
CA ASN A 73 4.90 5.90 8.51
C ASN A 73 4.93 7.23 9.28
N ALA A 74 6.08 7.60 9.85
CA ALA A 74 6.29 8.88 10.51
C ALA A 74 6.58 10.04 9.54
N LEU A 75 6.77 9.77 8.23
CA LEU A 75 7.07 10.80 7.23
C LEU A 75 5.83 11.67 6.92
N PRO A 76 5.83 12.95 7.33
CA PRO A 76 4.63 13.78 7.27
C PRO A 76 4.21 14.13 5.85
N PHE A 77 5.15 14.37 4.92
CA PHE A 77 4.82 14.71 3.55
C PHE A 77 4.37 13.48 2.75
N LEU A 78 4.96 12.31 3.00
CA LEU A 78 4.45 11.04 2.49
C LEU A 78 2.99 10.78 2.93
N ASP A 79 2.66 10.97 4.21
CA ASP A 79 1.27 10.84 4.71
C ASP A 79 0.33 11.82 4.00
N ALA A 80 0.75 13.08 3.82
CA ALA A 80 -0.02 14.09 3.11
C ALA A 80 -0.30 13.69 1.64
N VAL A 81 0.69 13.14 0.94
CA VAL A 81 0.53 12.64 -0.45
C VAL A 81 -0.44 11.45 -0.51
N CYS A 82 -0.35 10.52 0.43
CA CYS A 82 -1.28 9.40 0.54
C CYS A 82 -2.72 9.87 0.76
N ARG A 83 -2.94 10.81 1.68
CA ARG A 83 -4.26 11.38 1.97
C ARG A 83 -4.87 12.11 0.79
N GLU A 84 -4.10 12.96 0.10
CA GLU A 84 -4.62 13.68 -1.07
C GLU A 84 -4.92 12.74 -2.24
N THR A 85 -4.16 11.64 -2.38
CA THR A 85 -4.45 10.64 -3.42
C THR A 85 -5.75 9.89 -3.14
N LEU A 86 -6.06 9.62 -1.88
CA LEU A 86 -7.28 8.91 -1.45
C LEU A 86 -8.49 9.83 -1.32
N ARG A 87 -8.33 11.15 -1.48
CA ARG A 87 -9.41 12.14 -1.50
C ARG A 87 -10.23 12.09 -2.80
#